data_AF-A0A960EMF7-F1
#
_entry.id   AF-A0A960EMF7-F1
#
_cell.length_a   1.000
_cell.length_b   1.000
_cell.length_c   1.000
_cell.angle_alpha   90.00
_cell.angle_beta   90.00
_cell.angle_gamma   90.00
#
_symmetry.space_group_name_H-M   'P 1'
#
loop_
_entity.id
_entity.type
_entity.pdbx_description
1 polymer ?
#
loop_
_entity_poly.entity_id
_entity_poly.type
_entity_poly.pdbx_seq_one_letter_code
_entity_poly.pdbx_strand_id
1 'polypeptide(L)'
;MKLFGRSSTAAKPRNHPVNDYKTAKGKNGQIIDVRTPDEVRSGMLPGAKNIPVGELGSRLGEIDKERPVLVVCRSGARSSRAAKMLSKAGYPDVINLSGGMMAYRR
;
A
#
# COMPACT_ATOMS: atom_id res chain seq x y z
N MET A 1 -15.50 -25.54 -13.72
CA MET A 1 -15.28 -25.10 -12.33
C MET A 1 -14.37 -23.88 -12.27
N LYS A 2 -14.82 -22.78 -11.63
CA LYS A 2 -14.01 -21.83 -10.85
C LYS A 2 -14.99 -20.95 -10.08
N LEU A 3 -15.57 -21.52 -9.02
CA LEU A 3 -16.25 -20.76 -7.97
C LEU A 3 -15.18 -20.01 -7.19
N PHE A 4 -15.08 -18.70 -7.37
CA PHE A 4 -14.59 -17.81 -6.31
C PHE A 4 -15.39 -16.52 -6.34
N GLY A 5 -16.66 -16.63 -5.95
CA GLY A 5 -17.40 -15.51 -5.41
C GLY A 5 -16.74 -15.10 -4.09
N ARG A 6 -15.78 -14.18 -4.14
CA ARG A 6 -15.29 -13.52 -2.93
C ARG A 6 -16.29 -12.43 -2.56
N SER A 7 -17.23 -12.84 -1.68
CA SER A 7 -18.12 -11.97 -0.94
C SER A 7 -17.36 -10.72 -0.45
N SER A 8 -17.76 -9.55 -0.93
CA SER A 8 -17.12 -8.28 -0.72
C SER A 8 -17.45 -7.73 0.67
N THR A 9 -16.77 -8.23 1.69
CA THR A 9 -16.56 -7.47 2.94
C THR A 9 -15.20 -6.79 2.83
N ALA A 10 -15.13 -5.51 3.23
CA ALA A 10 -13.88 -4.75 3.20
C ALA A 10 -12.81 -5.50 4.04
N ALA A 11 -11.82 -6.07 3.36
CA ALA A 11 -10.78 -6.87 4.03
C ALA A 11 -9.96 -5.98 4.95
N LYS A 12 -9.92 -6.28 6.25
CA LYS A 12 -9.16 -5.48 7.23
C LYS A 12 -7.69 -5.36 6.80
N PRO A 13 -7.11 -4.16 6.67
CA PRO A 13 -5.72 -4.01 6.29
C PRO A 13 -4.78 -4.69 7.28
N ARG A 14 -3.77 -5.39 6.76
CA ARG A 14 -2.69 -5.98 7.55
C ARG A 14 -1.63 -4.93 7.85
N ASN A 15 -0.90 -5.10 8.94
CA ASN A 15 0.29 -4.30 9.23
C ASN A 15 1.53 -5.16 9.07
N HIS A 16 2.59 -4.59 8.51
CA HIS A 16 3.89 -5.25 8.38
C HIS A 16 5.01 -4.23 8.57
N PRO A 17 6.10 -4.52 9.30
CA PRO A 17 7.22 -3.60 9.41
C PRO A 17 7.83 -3.27 8.04
N VAL A 18 8.14 -1.99 7.81
CA VAL A 18 8.78 -1.52 6.57
C VAL A 18 10.12 -2.20 6.28
N ASN A 19 10.88 -2.59 7.31
CA ASN A 19 12.20 -3.19 7.13
C ASN A 19 12.16 -4.58 6.49
N ASP A 20 11.02 -5.25 6.58
CA ASP A 20 10.78 -6.56 5.98
C ASP A 20 9.68 -6.48 4.89
N TYR A 21 9.60 -5.33 4.21
CA TYR A 21 8.61 -5.12 3.14
C TYR A 21 8.75 -6.14 2.00
N LYS A 22 9.93 -6.72 1.77
CA LYS A 22 10.19 -7.68 0.70
C LYS A 22 9.41 -8.99 0.93
N THR A 23 9.39 -9.47 2.16
CA THR A 23 8.61 -10.66 2.55
C THR A 23 7.12 -10.41 2.37
N ALA A 24 6.64 -9.23 2.81
CA ALA A 24 5.26 -8.80 2.61
C ALA A 24 4.88 -8.62 1.12
N LYS A 25 5.80 -8.11 0.30
CA LYS A 25 5.63 -7.88 -1.14
C LYS A 25 5.53 -9.20 -1.89
N GLY A 26 6.31 -10.20 -1.46
CA GLY A 26 6.49 -11.43 -2.22
C GLY A 26 6.94 -11.14 -3.65
N LYS A 27 6.54 -12.00 -4.59
CA LYS A 27 6.95 -11.87 -6.00
C LYS A 27 6.16 -10.83 -6.80
N ASN A 28 4.90 -10.56 -6.43
CA ASN A 28 3.98 -9.77 -7.26
C ASN A 28 3.38 -8.54 -6.57
N GLY A 29 3.72 -8.27 -5.31
CA GLY A 29 3.21 -7.10 -4.59
C GLY A 29 3.63 -5.78 -5.24
N GLN A 30 2.75 -4.80 -5.17
CA GLN A 30 3.00 -3.43 -5.60
C GLN A 30 3.12 -2.52 -4.38
N ILE A 31 4.02 -1.54 -4.45
CA ILE A 31 4.24 -0.59 -3.35
C ILE A 31 3.72 0.77 -3.78
N ILE A 32 2.85 1.35 -2.97
CA ILE A 32 2.28 2.68 -3.14
C ILE A 32 2.82 3.59 -2.04
N ASP A 33 3.63 4.56 -2.43
CA ASP A 33 4.11 5.60 -1.53
C ASP A 33 3.12 6.77 -1.54
N VAL A 34 2.44 6.98 -0.41
CA VAL A 34 1.38 8.00 -0.28
C VAL A 34 1.86 9.34 0.27
N ARG A 35 3.18 9.54 0.32
CA ARG A 35 3.81 10.83 0.64
C ARG A 35 3.63 11.83 -0.51
N THR A 36 3.97 13.09 -0.25
CA THR A 36 3.98 14.13 -1.29
C THR A 36 5.11 13.87 -2.30
N PRO A 37 4.99 14.41 -3.54
CA PRO A 37 6.06 14.36 -4.52
C PRO A 37 7.40 14.88 -3.97
N ASP A 38 7.37 15.94 -3.15
CA ASP A 38 8.57 16.51 -2.52
C ASP A 38 9.26 15.54 -1.56
N GLU A 39 8.50 14.82 -0.73
CA GLU A 39 9.05 13.84 0.20
C GLU A 39 9.69 12.64 -0.50
N VAL A 40 9.15 12.22 -1.65
CA VAL A 40 9.67 11.06 -2.39
C VAL A 40 10.92 11.37 -3.21
N ARG A 41 11.22 12.65 -3.49
CA ARG A 41 12.49 13.05 -4.14
C ARG A 41 13.72 12.67 -3.32
N SER A 42 13.60 12.63 -1.99
CA SER A 42 14.67 12.13 -1.09
C SER A 42 14.85 10.61 -1.15
N GLY A 43 13.95 9.92 -1.87
CA GLY A 43 14.00 8.50 -2.19
C GLY A 43 12.77 7.73 -1.70
N MET A 44 12.59 6.56 -2.31
CA MET A 44 11.46 5.64 -2.08
C MET A 44 11.96 4.20 -1.89
N LEU A 45 11.05 3.31 -1.49
CA LEU A 45 11.29 1.88 -1.62
C LEU A 45 11.46 1.49 -3.10
N PRO A 46 12.38 0.57 -3.45
CA PRO A 46 12.56 0.10 -4.81
C PRO A 46 11.27 -0.42 -5.46
N GLY A 47 10.94 0.13 -6.63
CA GLY A 47 9.73 -0.21 -7.38
C GLY A 47 8.43 0.33 -6.78
N ALA A 48 8.50 1.32 -5.87
CA ALA A 48 7.32 2.02 -5.39
C ALA A 48 6.80 3.03 -6.42
N LYS A 49 5.47 3.10 -6.56
CA LYS A 49 4.76 4.15 -7.29
C LYS A 49 4.30 5.21 -6.30
N ASN A 50 4.54 6.49 -6.58
CA ASN A 50 4.01 7.57 -5.75
C ASN A 50 2.57 7.93 -6.16
N ILE A 51 1.64 7.81 -5.20
CA ILE A 51 0.25 8.27 -5.33
C ILE A 51 -0.08 8.97 -4.01
N PRO A 52 0.01 10.31 -3.94
CA PRO A 52 -0.25 11.06 -2.71
C PRO A 52 -1.62 10.72 -2.11
N VAL A 53 -1.71 10.66 -0.78
CA VAL A 53 -2.95 10.23 -0.09
C VAL A 53 -4.19 11.06 -0.48
N GLY A 54 -4.01 12.34 -0.85
CA GLY A 54 -5.09 13.20 -1.32
C GLY A 54 -5.61 12.85 -2.72
N GLU A 55 -4.77 12.27 -3.56
CA GLU A 55 -5.11 11.85 -4.93
C GLU A 55 -5.50 10.37 -5.01
N LEU A 56 -5.25 9.59 -3.95
CA LEU A 56 -5.47 8.15 -3.95
C LEU A 56 -6.88 7.73 -4.36
N GLY A 57 -7.90 8.52 -3.99
CA GLY A 57 -9.30 8.23 -4.31
C GLY A 57 -9.63 8.35 -5.79
N SER A 58 -9.11 9.37 -6.48
CA SER A 58 -9.32 9.56 -7.92
C SER A 58 -8.42 8.66 -8.77
N ARG A 59 -7.29 8.21 -8.21
CA ARG A 59 -6.27 7.41 -8.90
C ARG A 59 -6.34 5.92 -8.57
N LEU A 60 -7.46 5.44 -8.02
CA LEU A 60 -7.65 4.02 -7.72
C LEU A 60 -7.52 3.13 -8.97
N GLY A 61 -7.83 3.61 -10.17
CA GLY A 61 -7.66 2.85 -11.41
C GLY A 61 -6.20 2.49 -11.76
N GLU A 62 -5.23 3.14 -11.12
CA GLU A 62 -3.80 2.89 -11.36
C GLU A 62 -3.20 1.75 -10.52
N ILE A 63 -3.97 1.23 -9.57
CA ILE A 63 -3.54 0.21 -8.62
C ILE A 63 -4.29 -1.08 -8.98
N ASP A 64 -3.52 -2.13 -9.23
CA ASP A 64 -4.08 -3.42 -9.61
C ASP A 64 -4.71 -4.12 -8.40
N LYS A 65 -6.00 -4.49 -8.48
CA LYS A 65 -6.70 -5.16 -7.38
C LYS A 65 -6.30 -6.63 -7.21
N GLU A 66 -5.71 -7.26 -8.22
CA GLU A 66 -5.31 -8.67 -8.19
C GLU A 66 -3.97 -8.88 -7.47
N ARG A 67 -3.25 -7.79 -7.18
CA ARG A 67 -1.91 -7.81 -6.59
C ARG A 67 -1.93 -7.25 -5.17
N PRO A 68 -1.18 -7.84 -4.22
CA PRO A 68 -1.04 -7.28 -2.87
C PRO A 68 -0.56 -5.82 -2.93
N VAL A 69 -1.26 -4.93 -2.22
CA VAL A 69 -0.94 -3.50 -2.20
C VAL A 69 -0.27 -3.15 -0.88
N LEU A 70 1.02 -2.81 -0.96
CA LEU A 70 1.80 -2.35 0.17
C LEU A 70 1.78 -0.82 0.18
N VAL A 71 1.34 -0.22 1.27
CA VAL A 71 1.22 1.23 1.37
C VAL A 71 2.22 1.76 2.38
N VAL A 72 3.00 2.76 1.99
CA VAL A 72 4.01 3.38 2.85
C VAL A 72 3.83 4.90 2.89
N CYS A 73 4.14 5.51 4.03
CA CYS A 73 4.27 6.95 4.14
C CYS A 73 5.51 7.32 4.96
N ARG A 74 5.60 8.55 5.51
CA ARG A 74 6.75 8.95 6.35
C ARG A 74 6.88 8.13 7.63
N SER A 75 5.80 7.97 8.40
CA SER A 75 5.82 7.35 9.75
C SER A 75 4.85 6.18 9.96
N GLY A 76 3.93 5.93 9.01
CA GLY A 76 2.89 4.90 9.10
C GLY A 76 1.46 5.41 9.28
N ALA A 77 1.26 6.68 9.68
CA ALA A 77 -0.09 7.22 9.95
C ALA A 77 -0.93 7.42 8.67
N ARG A 78 -0.37 8.13 7.68
CA ARG A 78 -1.03 8.35 6.37
C ARG A 78 -1.27 7.04 5.61
N SER A 79 -0.31 6.11 5.65
CA SER A 79 -0.44 4.81 5.00
C SER A 79 -1.49 3.93 5.66
N SER A 80 -1.69 4.02 6.99
CA SER A 80 -2.81 3.33 7.66
C SER A 80 -4.17 3.82 7.16
N ARG A 81 -4.33 5.15 6.97
CA ARG A 81 -5.56 5.73 6.39
C ARG A 81 -5.75 5.29 4.93
N ALA A 82 -4.71 5.39 4.12
CA ALA A 82 -4.73 4.95 2.73
C ALA A 82 -5.06 3.45 2.60
N ALA A 83 -4.51 2.61 3.48
CA ALA A 83 -4.79 1.18 3.49
C ALA A 83 -6.27 0.89 3.79
N LYS A 84 -6.89 1.64 4.72
CA LYS A 84 -8.33 1.57 4.97
C LYS A 84 -9.15 2.06 3.77
N MET A 85 -8.70 3.08 3.05
CA MET A 85 -9.37 3.57 1.83
C MET A 85 -9.36 2.50 0.74
N LEU A 86 -8.22 1.85 0.49
CA LEU A 86 -8.09 0.75 -0.46
C LEU A 86 -8.95 -0.45 -0.07
N SER A 87 -8.90 -0.86 1.20
CA SER A 87 -9.78 -1.91 1.72
C SER A 87 -11.27 -1.63 1.46
N LYS A 88 -11.73 -0.40 1.73
CA LYS A 88 -13.10 0.05 1.43
C LYS A 88 -13.41 0.09 -0.06
N ALA A 89 -12.42 0.35 -0.91
CA ALA A 89 -12.53 0.33 -2.36
C ALA A 89 -12.49 -1.09 -2.97
N GLY A 90 -12.49 -2.14 -2.14
CA GLY A 90 -12.56 -3.53 -2.56
C GLY A 90 -11.22 -4.15 -2.93
N TYR A 91 -10.11 -3.60 -2.44
CA TYR A 91 -8.80 -4.23 -2.59
C TYR A 91 -8.69 -5.41 -1.61
N PRO A 92 -8.47 -6.64 -2.10
CA PRO A 92 -8.59 -7.86 -1.29
C PRO A 92 -7.39 -8.09 -0.36
N ASP A 93 -6.21 -7.57 -0.70
CA ASP A 93 -5.00 -7.69 0.12
C ASP A 93 -4.25 -6.36 0.18
N VAL A 94 -4.38 -5.68 1.32
CA VAL A 94 -3.77 -4.37 1.58
C VAL A 94 -2.92 -4.46 2.84
N ILE A 95 -1.67 -4.00 2.73
CA ILE A 95 -0.66 -4.06 3.77
C ILE A 95 -0.19 -2.64 4.05
N ASN A 96 -0.40 -2.17 5.27
CA ASN A 96 0.23 -0.95 5.76
C ASN A 96 1.66 -1.26 6.24
N LEU A 97 2.64 -0.58 5.66
CA LEU A 97 4.03 -0.66 6.08
C LEU A 97 4.24 0.22 7.33
N SER A 98 4.27 -0.42 8.50
CA SER A 98 4.43 0.23 9.79
C SER A 98 5.85 0.77 9.99
N GLY A 99 5.95 1.86 10.75
CA GLY A 99 7.17 2.65 10.90
C GLY A 99 7.44 3.61 9.74
N GLY A 100 6.85 3.37 8.56
CA GLY A 100 7.01 4.19 7.37
C GLY A 100 8.48 4.34 6.93
N MET A 101 8.76 5.29 6.05
CA MET A 101 10.11 5.55 5.57
C MET A 101 11.09 5.99 6.67
N MET A 102 10.63 6.47 7.82
CA MET A 102 11.49 6.78 8.98
C MET A 102 12.14 5.53 9.57
N ALA A 103 11.44 4.40 9.57
CA ALA A 103 11.98 3.15 10.08
C ALA A 103 12.78 2.37 9.02
N TYR A 104 12.71 2.78 7.75
CA TYR A 104 13.38 2.10 6.65
C TYR A 104 14.89 2.35 6.69
N ARG A 105 15.64 1.26 6.85
CA ARG A 105 17.10 1.26 6.76
C ARG A 105 17.51 0.76 5.37
N ARG A 106 18.24 1.61 4.63
CA ARG A 106 18.78 1.28 3.29
C ARG A 106 19.87 0.23 3.39
#